data_AF-A0A1G2FB26-F1
#
_entry.id   AF-A0A1G2FB26-F1
#
_cell.length_a   1.000
_cell.length_b   1.000
_cell.length_c   1.000
_cell.angle_alpha   90.00
_cell.angle_beta   90.00
_cell.angle_gamma   90.00
#
_symmetry.space_group_name_H-M   'P 1'
#
loop_
_entity.id
_entity.type
_entity.pdbx_description
1 polymer ?
#
loop_
_entity_poly.entity_id
_entity_poly.type
_entity_poly.pdbx_seq_one_letter_code
_entity_poly.pdbx_strand_id
1 'polypeptide(L)'
;MIISLALLKYYGLDVIPHVIIYGIIFALLPDIDMIIWLKKDDWRINKWAHEHREHFLHYPLFYLPTVTLILWSCQNYFYIILFIYCSLWHFLHDSFGLGWGLKWLFPISDKWYKFFAAKHDKKNIRFLTTWTSEELIMEVEKRGDDNWHKKKKSYIT
;
A
#
# COMPACT_ATOMS: atom_id res chain seq x y z
N MET A 1 4.13 -3.30 13.35
CA MET A 1 5.33 -4.03 13.81
C MET A 1 5.79 -3.60 15.20
N ILE A 2 6.14 -2.33 15.47
CA ILE A 2 6.65 -1.89 16.80
C ILE A 2 5.66 -2.19 17.93
N ILE A 3 4.38 -1.87 17.76
CA ILE A 3 3.33 -2.15 18.76
C ILE A 3 3.23 -3.66 19.02
N SER A 4 3.26 -4.48 17.97
CA SER A 4 3.20 -5.94 18.07
C SER A 4 4.41 -6.51 18.84
N LEU A 5 5.62 -6.01 18.58
CA LEU A 5 6.83 -6.42 19.32
C LEU A 5 6.78 -5.99 20.79
N ALA A 6 6.25 -4.79 21.07
CA ALA A 6 6.06 -4.31 22.43
C ALA A 6 5.05 -5.17 23.21
N LEU A 7 3.96 -5.59 22.56
CA LEU A 7 2.96 -6.49 23.15
C LEU A 7 3.55 -7.89 23.42
N LEU A 8 4.29 -8.48 22.47
CA LEU A 8 4.95 -9.78 22.69
C LEU A 8 5.86 -9.73 23.92
N LYS A 9 6.68 -8.68 24.01
CA LYS A 9 7.55 -8.46 25.18
C LYS A 9 6.73 -8.28 26.48
N TYR A 10 5.65 -7.51 26.44
CA TYR A 10 4.77 -7.28 27.60
C TYR A 10 4.16 -8.58 28.13
N TYR A 11 3.76 -9.50 27.24
CA TYR A 11 3.19 -10.79 27.61
C TYR A 11 4.24 -11.90 27.85
N GLY A 12 5.54 -11.58 27.80
CA GLY A 12 6.61 -12.56 28.00
C GLY A 12 6.69 -13.62 26.90
N LEU A 13 6.22 -13.30 25.70
CA LEU A 13 6.27 -14.19 24.54
C LEU A 13 7.59 -14.01 23.79
N ASP A 14 8.19 -15.13 23.38
CA ASP A 14 9.46 -15.12 22.64
C ASP A 14 9.31 -14.47 21.27
N VAL A 15 10.28 -13.63 20.95
CA VAL A 15 10.40 -13.03 19.62
C VAL A 15 11.09 -14.02 18.69
N ILE A 16 10.35 -14.51 17.71
CA ILE A 16 10.87 -15.46 16.72
C ILE A 16 11.53 -14.67 15.56
N PRO A 17 12.86 -14.64 15.41
CA PRO A 17 13.53 -13.70 14.50
C PRO A 17 13.17 -13.91 13.04
N HIS A 18 13.01 -15.16 12.60
CA HIS A 18 12.64 -15.44 11.21
C HIS A 18 11.25 -14.91 10.86
N VAL A 19 10.30 -14.92 11.82
CA VAL A 19 8.96 -14.34 11.62
C VAL A 19 9.04 -12.84 11.37
N ILE A 20 9.93 -12.14 12.08
CA ILE A 20 10.17 -10.71 11.84
C ILE A 20 10.73 -10.49 10.45
N ILE A 21 11.77 -11.25 10.07
CA ILE A 21 12.44 -11.10 8.77
C ILE A 21 11.44 -11.34 7.63
N TYR A 22 10.73 -12.46 7.64
CA TYR A 22 9.72 -12.76 6.62
C TYR A 22 8.56 -11.75 6.66
N GLY A 23 8.16 -11.31 7.85
CA GLY A 23 7.14 -10.27 8.00
C GLY A 23 7.54 -8.95 7.35
N ILE A 24 8.79 -8.51 7.51
CA ILE A 24 9.35 -7.33 6.84
C ILE A 24 9.39 -7.54 5.33
N ILE A 25 9.89 -8.69 4.87
CA ILE A 25 9.95 -9.01 3.44
C ILE A 25 8.54 -8.95 2.83
N PHE A 26 7.56 -9.63 3.41
CA PHE A 26 6.18 -9.63 2.90
C PHE A 26 5.51 -8.26 2.98
N ALA A 27 5.82 -7.44 3.99
CA ALA A 27 5.29 -6.09 4.10
C ALA A 27 5.90 -5.12 3.08
N LEU A 28 7.12 -5.36 2.60
CA LEU A 28 7.80 -4.53 1.60
C LEU A 28 7.68 -5.09 0.18
N LEU A 29 7.25 -6.34 0.03
CA LEU A 29 7.17 -7.02 -1.26
C LEU A 29 6.30 -6.29 -2.28
N PRO A 30 5.15 -5.68 -1.91
CA PRO A 30 4.38 -4.88 -2.86
C PRO A 30 5.20 -3.73 -3.46
N ASP A 31 5.95 -2.99 -2.65
CA ASP A 31 6.71 -1.80 -3.06
C ASP A 31 7.99 -2.08 -3.86
N ILE A 32 8.30 -3.33 -4.21
CA ILE A 32 9.49 -3.61 -5.04
C ILE A 32 9.39 -2.94 -6.41
N ASP A 33 8.18 -2.75 -6.94
CA ASP A 33 7.96 -2.01 -8.19
C ASP A 33 8.26 -0.51 -8.10
N MET A 34 8.31 0.07 -6.89
CA MET A 34 8.77 1.43 -6.66
C MET A 34 10.20 1.62 -7.20
N ILE A 35 11.06 0.61 -7.10
CA ILE A 35 12.43 0.66 -7.64
C ILE A 35 12.40 0.77 -9.17
N ILE A 36 11.49 0.01 -9.81
CA ILE A 36 11.32 0.03 -11.27
C ILE A 36 10.79 1.39 -11.71
N TRP A 37 9.80 1.93 -10.98
CA TRP A 37 9.24 3.26 -11.24
C TRP A 37 10.29 4.37 -11.05
N LEU A 38 11.03 4.37 -9.94
CA LEU A 38 12.11 5.32 -9.68
C LEU A 38 13.15 5.29 -10.80
N LYS A 39 13.53 4.11 -11.28
CA LYS A 39 14.47 3.99 -12.39
C LYS A 39 13.94 4.61 -13.69
N LYS A 40 12.61 4.54 -13.93
CA LYS A 40 11.99 5.18 -15.11
C LYS A 40 11.95 6.72 -14.98
N ASP A 41 11.93 7.25 -13.75
CA ASP A 41 11.87 8.69 -13.46
C ASP A 41 13.23 9.26 -13.01
N ASP A 42 14.36 8.69 -13.45
CA ASP A 42 15.71 9.13 -13.09
C ASP A 42 15.96 9.29 -11.58
N TRP A 43 15.38 8.39 -10.79
CA TRP A 43 15.42 8.37 -9.31
C TRP A 43 14.79 9.59 -8.64
N ARG A 44 13.87 10.27 -9.32
CA ARG A 44 13.12 11.40 -8.77
C ARG A 44 11.82 10.93 -8.14
N ILE A 45 11.45 11.57 -7.03
CA ILE A 45 10.15 11.38 -6.39
C ILE A 45 9.37 12.67 -6.64
N ASN A 46 8.21 12.54 -7.28
CA ASN A 46 7.36 13.66 -7.68
C ASN A 46 5.88 13.34 -7.35
N LYS A 47 4.94 14.17 -7.83
CA LYS A 47 3.50 13.97 -7.60
C LYS A 47 2.92 12.68 -8.22
N TRP A 48 3.58 12.14 -9.24
CA TRP A 48 3.25 10.90 -9.96
C TRP A 48 3.82 9.65 -9.31
N ALA A 49 4.44 9.76 -8.13
CA ALA A 49 4.96 8.61 -7.40
C ALA A 49 3.93 7.50 -7.18
N HIS A 50 2.63 7.78 -7.18
CA HIS A 50 1.57 6.77 -7.04
C HIS A 50 1.42 5.83 -8.25
N GLU A 51 1.98 6.16 -9.41
CA GLU A 51 1.88 5.34 -10.61
C GLU A 51 2.56 3.97 -10.48
N HIS A 52 3.53 3.79 -9.56
CA HIS A 52 4.07 2.45 -9.29
C HIS A 52 2.97 1.46 -8.87
N ARG A 53 1.89 1.97 -8.26
CA ARG A 53 0.74 1.18 -7.81
C ARG A 53 -0.20 0.76 -8.95
N GLU A 54 0.09 1.16 -10.19
CA GLU A 54 -0.62 0.69 -11.39
C GLU A 54 -0.04 -0.63 -11.94
N HIS A 55 0.55 -1.42 -11.07
CA HIS A 55 1.18 -2.68 -11.41
C HIS A 55 0.62 -3.83 -10.58
N PHE A 56 0.94 -5.04 -11.02
CA PHE A 56 0.45 -6.29 -10.43
C PHE A 56 0.58 -6.35 -8.91
N LEU A 57 1.65 -5.77 -8.35
CA LEU A 57 1.96 -5.86 -6.91
C LEU A 57 1.00 -5.09 -6.01
N HIS A 58 0.28 -4.09 -6.55
CA HIS A 58 -0.65 -3.23 -5.82
C HIS A 58 -2.12 -3.42 -6.23
N TYR A 59 -2.44 -4.59 -6.79
CA TYR A 59 -3.81 -5.03 -7.08
C TYR A 59 -4.23 -6.11 -6.09
N PRO A 60 -4.76 -5.77 -4.89
CA PRO A 60 -4.98 -6.74 -3.80
C PRO A 60 -5.76 -7.99 -4.21
N LEU A 61 -6.84 -7.82 -4.99
CA LEU A 61 -7.68 -8.94 -5.45
C LEU A 61 -6.94 -9.87 -6.43
N PHE A 62 -5.90 -9.38 -7.11
CA PHE A 62 -5.11 -10.17 -8.05
C PHE A 62 -3.80 -10.67 -7.43
N TYR A 63 -3.07 -9.81 -6.72
CA TYR A 63 -1.82 -10.11 -6.03
C TYR A 63 -1.97 -11.17 -4.94
N LEU A 64 -2.92 -10.98 -4.01
CA LEU A 64 -3.05 -11.87 -2.85
C LEU A 64 -3.34 -13.31 -3.27
N PRO A 65 -4.32 -13.60 -4.15
CA PRO A 65 -4.56 -14.98 -4.57
C PRO A 65 -3.39 -15.59 -5.33
N THR A 66 -2.75 -14.86 -6.25
CA THR A 66 -1.65 -15.39 -7.06
C THR A 66 -0.43 -15.74 -6.22
N VAL A 67 0.03 -14.84 -5.34
CA VAL A 67 1.20 -15.13 -4.50
C VAL A 67 0.86 -16.16 -3.42
N THR A 68 -0.36 -16.15 -2.88
CA THR A 68 -0.83 -17.21 -1.97
C THR A 68 -0.79 -18.58 -2.64
N LEU A 69 -1.24 -18.70 -3.89
CA LEU A 69 -1.20 -19.96 -4.63
C LEU A 69 0.24 -20.43 -4.88
N ILE A 70 1.16 -19.50 -5.16
CA ILE A 70 2.60 -19.81 -5.28
C ILE A 70 3.14 -20.34 -3.94
N LEU A 71 2.89 -19.65 -2.83
CA LEU A 71 3.35 -20.06 -1.50
C LEU A 71 2.68 -21.35 -1.00
N TRP A 72 1.47 -21.66 -1.48
CA TRP A 72 0.79 -22.91 -1.18
C TRP A 72 1.62 -24.14 -1.58
N SER A 73 2.39 -24.03 -2.67
CA SER A 73 3.30 -25.10 -3.11
C SER A 73 4.40 -25.43 -2.09
N CYS A 74 4.74 -24.50 -1.18
CA CYS A 74 5.72 -24.69 -0.12
C CYS A 74 5.16 -25.43 1.11
N GLN A 75 3.87 -25.75 1.16
CA GLN A 75 3.19 -26.49 2.25
C GLN A 75 3.39 -25.91 3.66
N ASN A 76 3.72 -24.62 3.78
CA ASN A 76 3.90 -23.95 5.06
C ASN A 76 2.83 -22.88 5.28
N TYR A 77 1.70 -23.30 5.87
CA TYR A 77 0.54 -22.44 6.11
C TYR A 77 0.84 -21.24 7.00
N PHE A 78 1.82 -21.35 7.90
CA PHE A 78 2.22 -20.25 8.77
C PHE A 78 2.72 -19.06 7.94
N TYR A 79 3.62 -19.29 6.96
CA TYR A 79 4.13 -18.22 6.10
C TYR A 79 3.10 -17.67 5.12
N ILE A 80 2.12 -18.49 4.72
CA ILE A 80 0.99 -18.03 3.89
C ILE A 80 0.13 -17.03 4.68
N ILE A 81 -0.22 -17.36 5.93
CA ILE A 81 -0.99 -16.46 6.79
C ILE A 81 -0.20 -15.19 7.08
N LEU A 82 1.11 -15.32 7.36
CA LEU A 82 1.99 -14.17 7.57
C LEU A 82 2.05 -13.27 6.34
N PHE A 83 2.17 -13.85 5.14
CA PHE A 83 2.16 -13.14 3.87
C PHE A 83 0.85 -12.36 3.66
N ILE A 84 -0.29 -13.03 3.79
CA ILE A 84 -1.61 -12.42 3.63
C ILE A 84 -1.78 -11.27 4.63
N TYR A 85 -1.43 -11.50 5.89
CA TYR A 85 -1.57 -10.50 6.94
C TYR A 85 -0.69 -9.27 6.67
N CYS A 86 0.60 -9.46 6.39
CA CYS A 86 1.53 -8.35 6.13
C CYS A 86 1.15 -7.56 4.87
N SER A 87 0.83 -8.26 3.78
CA SER A 87 0.47 -7.62 2.51
C SER A 87 -0.87 -6.90 2.61
N LEU A 88 -1.86 -7.47 3.30
CA LEU A 88 -3.14 -6.79 3.52
C LEU A 88 -2.95 -5.52 4.34
N TRP A 89 -2.14 -5.55 5.39
CA TRP A 89 -1.81 -4.34 6.17
C TRP A 89 -1.07 -3.29 5.34
N HIS A 90 -0.20 -3.72 4.43
CA HIS A 90 0.43 -2.81 3.46
C HIS A 90 -0.64 -2.14 2.58
N PHE A 91 -1.54 -2.90 1.96
CA PHE A 91 -2.58 -2.34 1.10
C PHE A 91 -3.57 -1.45 1.84
N LEU A 92 -3.93 -1.83 3.06
CA LEU A 92 -4.72 -0.97 3.95
C LEU A 92 -3.97 0.33 4.21
N HIS A 93 -2.70 0.26 4.61
CA HIS A 93 -1.86 1.44 4.82
C HIS A 93 -1.83 2.33 3.57
N ASP A 94 -1.67 1.77 2.38
CA ASP A 94 -1.70 2.53 1.12
C ASP A 94 -3.06 3.15 0.76
N SER A 95 -4.11 2.60 1.35
CA SER A 95 -5.48 3.12 1.24
C SER A 95 -5.78 4.18 2.32
N PHE A 96 -4.89 4.37 3.30
CA PHE A 96 -4.97 5.38 4.35
C PHE A 96 -3.85 6.42 4.21
N GLY A 97 -4.14 7.70 4.42
CA GLY A 97 -3.07 8.71 4.51
C GLY A 97 -2.49 9.15 3.16
N LEU A 98 -1.18 8.95 2.94
CA LEU A 98 -0.42 9.52 1.81
C LEU A 98 -0.69 8.77 0.49
N GLY A 99 -0.63 9.49 -0.63
CA GLY A 99 -0.90 8.95 -1.96
C GLY A 99 -2.38 8.98 -2.34
N TRP A 100 -2.79 8.11 -3.26
CA TRP A 100 -4.10 8.19 -3.93
C TRP A 100 -4.97 6.94 -3.81
N GLY A 101 -4.61 6.02 -2.91
CA GLY A 101 -5.31 4.75 -2.71
C GLY A 101 -4.80 3.65 -3.63
N LEU A 102 -5.65 2.64 -3.87
CA LEU A 102 -5.34 1.44 -4.64
C LEU A 102 -6.54 0.96 -5.48
N LYS A 103 -6.28 0.19 -6.54
CA LYS A 103 -7.32 -0.51 -7.32
C LYS A 103 -7.67 -1.85 -6.68
N TRP A 104 -8.38 -1.82 -5.55
CA TRP A 104 -8.75 -3.03 -4.78
C TRP A 104 -9.47 -4.10 -5.61
N LEU A 105 -10.30 -3.68 -6.56
CA LEU A 105 -11.16 -4.57 -7.35
C LEU A 105 -10.65 -4.85 -8.76
N PHE A 106 -9.41 -4.48 -9.10
CA PHE A 106 -8.83 -4.84 -10.39
C PHE A 106 -8.70 -6.38 -10.50
N PRO A 107 -9.00 -7.02 -11.67
CA PRO A 107 -9.37 -6.44 -12.97
C PRO A 107 -10.88 -6.24 -13.19
N ILE A 108 -11.72 -6.43 -12.17
CA ILE A 108 -13.18 -6.27 -12.26
C ILE A 108 -13.56 -4.78 -12.37
N SER A 109 -12.79 -3.89 -11.75
CA SER A 109 -12.97 -2.45 -11.82
C SER A 109 -11.64 -1.71 -11.78
N ASP A 110 -11.48 -0.73 -12.67
CA ASP A 110 -10.30 0.15 -12.72
C ASP A 110 -10.36 1.34 -11.76
N LYS A 111 -11.37 1.38 -10.87
CA LYS A 111 -11.50 2.47 -9.91
C LYS A 111 -10.41 2.39 -8.84
N TRP A 112 -9.92 3.56 -8.45
CA TRP A 112 -9.08 3.75 -7.28
C TRP A 112 -9.94 3.91 -6.04
N TYR A 113 -9.54 3.30 -4.93
CA TYR A 113 -10.25 3.34 -3.65
C TYR A 113 -9.31 3.87 -2.58
N LYS A 114 -9.75 4.90 -1.85
CA LYS A 114 -9.03 5.47 -0.71
C LYS A 114 -9.99 5.70 0.44
N PHE A 115 -9.58 5.33 1.63
CA PHE A 115 -10.36 5.52 2.83
C PHE A 115 -10.06 6.89 3.48
N PHE A 116 -11.08 7.47 4.10
CA PHE A 116 -11.00 8.75 4.82
C PHE A 116 -10.38 9.88 3.98
N ALA A 117 -10.86 10.03 2.74
CA ALA A 117 -10.36 11.02 1.79
C ALA A 117 -11.47 11.96 1.30
N ALA A 118 -11.10 13.20 0.99
CA ALA A 118 -11.97 14.20 0.38
C ALA A 118 -11.90 14.12 -1.15
N LYS A 119 -13.05 14.00 -1.85
CA LYS A 119 -13.07 13.88 -3.32
C LYS A 119 -12.89 15.21 -4.05
N HIS A 120 -13.38 16.33 -3.51
CA HIS A 120 -13.25 17.65 -4.16
C HIS A 120 -13.14 18.82 -3.17
N ASP A 121 -13.90 18.77 -2.09
CA ASP A 121 -13.81 19.72 -0.98
C ASP A 121 -13.11 19.06 0.20
N LYS A 122 -11.98 19.65 0.60
CA LYS A 122 -11.17 19.23 1.75
C LYS A 122 -11.97 19.07 3.04
N LYS A 123 -13.09 19.81 3.18
CA LYS A 123 -13.96 19.75 4.36
C LYS A 123 -14.87 18.52 4.40
N ASN A 124 -15.06 17.82 3.27
CA ASN A 124 -15.97 16.68 3.17
C ASN A 124 -15.19 15.37 3.04
N ILE A 125 -14.67 14.90 4.18
CA ILE A 125 -14.00 13.61 4.30
C ILE A 125 -15.04 12.50 4.27
N ARG A 126 -14.91 11.58 3.32
CA ARG A 126 -15.78 10.39 3.21
C ARG A 126 -15.05 9.17 3.70
N PHE A 127 -15.80 8.23 4.27
CA PHE A 127 -15.24 6.92 4.68
C PHE A 127 -14.54 6.23 3.51
N LEU A 128 -15.16 6.22 2.33
CA LEU A 128 -14.61 5.69 1.11
C LEU A 128 -14.78 6.72 -0.01
N THR A 129 -13.68 7.04 -0.67
CA THR A 129 -13.66 7.85 -1.89
C THR A 129 -13.09 7.03 -3.02
N THR A 130 -13.69 7.18 -4.20
CA THR A 130 -13.26 6.48 -5.40
C THR A 130 -13.03 7.42 -6.57
N TRP A 131 -12.05 7.12 -7.40
CA TRP A 131 -11.76 7.84 -8.65
C TRP A 131 -11.71 6.88 -9.84
N THR A 132 -12.14 7.32 -11.01
CA THR A 132 -11.65 6.74 -12.27
C THR A 132 -10.20 7.15 -12.50
N SER A 133 -9.51 6.51 -13.45
CA SER A 133 -8.14 6.90 -13.81
C SER A 133 -8.06 8.36 -14.28
N GLU A 134 -9.03 8.81 -15.07
CA GLU A 134 -9.10 10.18 -15.58
C GLU A 134 -9.36 11.17 -14.44
N GLU A 135 -10.31 10.86 -13.53
CA GLU A 135 -10.57 11.66 -12.34
C GLU A 135 -9.32 11.78 -11.46
N LEU A 136 -8.57 10.69 -11.31
CA LEU A 136 -7.36 10.68 -10.51
C LEU A 136 -6.27 11.57 -11.13
N ILE A 137 -6.00 11.43 -12.43
CA ILE A 137 -5.02 12.25 -13.15
C ILE A 137 -5.35 13.74 -12.98
N MET A 138 -6.62 14.11 -13.11
CA MET A 138 -7.06 15.50 -12.91
C MET A 138 -6.82 15.98 -11.47
N GLU A 139 -7.08 15.15 -10.46
CA GLU A 139 -6.84 15.51 -9.06
C GLU A 139 -5.35 15.57 -8.72
N VAL A 140 -4.51 14.71 -9.31
CA VAL A 140 -3.04 14.76 -9.17
C VAL A 140 -2.50 16.03 -9.81
N GLU A 141 -2.94 16.38 -11.01
CA GLU A 141 -2.52 17.62 -11.66
C GLU A 141 -2.89 18.84 -10.83
N LYS A 142 -4.11 18.85 -10.28
CA LYS A 142 -4.64 19.96 -9.50
C LYS A 142 -4.03 20.09 -8.10
N ARG A 143 -3.69 18.98 -7.44
CA ARG A 143 -3.37 18.96 -6.00
C ARG A 143 -2.11 18.18 -5.62
N GLY A 144 -1.49 17.48 -6.56
CA GLY A 144 -0.24 16.79 -6.34
C GLY A 144 0.88 17.75 -5.96
N ASP A 145 1.78 17.31 -5.09
CA ASP A 145 2.95 18.08 -4.67
C ASP A 145 4.21 17.31 -5.01
N ASP A 146 5.07 17.85 -5.88
CA ASP A 146 6.33 17.20 -6.25
C ASP A 146 7.29 17.01 -5.07
N ASN A 147 7.13 17.79 -4.01
CA ASN A 147 8.00 17.73 -2.82
C ASN A 147 7.29 17.12 -1.60
N TRP A 148 6.25 16.31 -1.81
CA TRP A 148 5.47 15.70 -0.71
C TRP A 148 6.35 14.92 0.27
N HIS A 149 7.40 14.26 -0.22
CA HIS A 149 8.36 13.48 0.55
C HIS A 149 9.27 14.33 1.48
N LYS A 150 9.38 15.65 1.22
CA LYS A 150 10.19 16.57 2.04
C LYS A 150 9.39 17.24 3.16
N LYS A 151 8.06 17.26 3.05
CA LYS A 151 7.20 17.98 4.01
C LYS A 151 6.79 17.06 5.16
N LYS A 152 7.26 17.38 6.38
CA LYS A 152 7.00 16.57 7.58
C LYS A 152 5.54 16.55 8.07
N LYS A 153 4.69 17.51 7.70
CA LYS A 153 3.28 17.62 8.17
C LYS A 153 2.46 18.58 7.30
N SER A 154 1.71 18.14 6.28
CA SER A 154 0.64 18.99 5.70
C SER A 154 -0.40 18.29 4.81
N TYR A 155 -0.69 16.99 5.02
CA TYR A 155 -1.66 16.27 4.16
C TYR A 155 -2.85 15.67 4.90
N ILE A 156 -3.20 16.24 6.04
CA ILE A 156 -4.50 16.00 6.69
C ILE A 156 -5.08 17.36 7.09
N THR A 157 -5.50 18.14 6.09
CA THR A 157 -6.55 19.18 6.15
C THR A 157 -6.89 19.62 4.74
#